data_AF-A0A318Y4Z4-F1
#
_entry.id   AF-A0A318Y4Z4-F1
#
_cell.length_a   1.000
_cell.length_b   1.000
_cell.length_c   1.000
_cell.angle_alpha   90.00
_cell.angle_beta   90.00
_cell.angle_gamma   90.00
#
_symmetry.space_group_name_H-M   'P 1'
#
loop_
_entity.id
_entity.type
_entity.pdbx_description
1 polymer ?
#
loop_
_entity_poly.entity_id
_entity_poly.type
_entity_poly.pdbx_seq_one_letter_code
_entity_poly.pdbx_strand_id
1 'polypeptide(L)' 'MENPSFVLRDIKDVVIEDRPKPTLKDPHDVIVHVAQTGICGSDVHYWQRGRIGDFILTGPMVLGHESSGVVVEVGDKV' A
#
# COMPACT_ATOMS: atom_id res chain seq x y z
N MET A 1 2.59 10.40 -12.97
CA MET A 1 2.61 9.26 -12.03
C MET A 1 1.57 8.28 -12.53
N GLU A 2 1.98 7.08 -12.90
CA GLU A 2 1.08 6.04 -13.39
C GLU A 2 0.40 5.24 -12.28
N ASN A 3 1.05 5.11 -11.12
CA ASN A 3 0.55 4.44 -9.93
C ASN A 3 1.15 5.12 -8.67
N PRO A 4 0.65 6.32 -8.34
CA PRO A 4 1.12 7.07 -7.17
C PRO A 4 0.82 6.31 -5.88
N SER A 5 1.82 6.20 -5.00
CA SER A 5 1.75 5.45 -3.75
C SER A 5 2.18 6.31 -2.56
N PHE A 6 1.49 6.17 -1.44
CA PHE A 6 1.85 6.82 -0.17
C PHE A 6 2.88 5.98 0.57
N VAL A 7 4.15 6.38 0.46
CA VAL A 7 5.31 5.60 0.93
C VAL A 7 5.91 6.25 2.16
N LEU A 8 6.03 5.46 3.23
CA LEU A 8 6.90 5.74 4.38
C LEU A 8 8.32 5.31 4.04
N ARG A 9 9.22 6.28 3.82
CA ARG A 9 10.64 6.00 3.52
C ARG A 9 11.46 5.76 4.78
N ASP A 10 11.19 6.54 5.82
CA ASP A 10 11.79 6.44 7.16
C ASP A 10 10.82 7.08 8.18
N ILE A 11 11.14 6.99 9.48
CA ILE A 11 10.37 7.59 10.56
C ILE A 11 10.14 9.09 10.27
N LYS A 12 8.87 9.49 10.29
CA LYS A 12 8.38 10.83 9.96
C LYS A 12 8.61 11.30 8.51
N ASP A 13 9.08 10.44 7.62
CA ASP A 13 9.30 10.76 6.20
C ASP A 13 8.31 10.00 5.31
N VAL A 14 7.27 10.71 4.88
CA VAL A 14 6.27 10.19 3.94
C VAL A 14 6.25 10.99 2.66
N VAL A 15 6.10 10.30 1.54
CA VAL A 15 6.04 10.91 0.21
C VAL A 15 4.98 10.23 -0.65
N ILE A 16 4.43 10.98 -1.59
CA ILE A 16 3.73 10.40 -2.74
C ILE A 16 4.76 10.22 -3.85
N GLU A 17 5.06 8.96 -4.18
CA GLU A 17 5.97 8.61 -5.26
C GLU A 17 5.36 7.54 -6.17
N ASP A 18 5.83 7.48 -7.42
CA ASP A 18 5.33 6.50 -8.38
C ASP A 18 5.91 5.11 -8.08
N ARG A 19 5.08 4.07 -8.16
CA ARG A 19 5.50 2.67 -8.08
C ARG A 19 5.09 1.93 -9.35
N PRO A 20 5.74 0.81 -9.71
CA PRO A 20 5.28 0.00 -10.83
C PRO A 20 3.82 -0.40 -10.63
N LYS A 21 3.02 -0.39 -11.70
CA LYS A 21 1.71 -1.04 -11.67
C LYS A 21 1.91 -2.54 -11.39
N PRO A 22 1.13 -3.13 -10.48
CA PRO A 22 1.19 -4.56 -10.29
C PRO A 22 0.72 -5.27 -11.56
N THR A 23 1.18 -6.51 -11.74
CA THR A 23 0.62 -7.45 -12.69
C THR A 23 0.02 -8.60 -11.88
N LEU A 24 -0.96 -9.31 -12.44
CA LEU A 24 -1.48 -10.53 -11.83
C LEU A 24 -0.35 -11.54 -11.61
N LYS A 25 -0.29 -12.15 -10.43
CA LYS A 25 0.72 -13.17 -10.09
C LYS A 25 0.10 -14.53 -9.83
N ASP A 26 -1.15 -14.56 -9.36
CA ASP A 26 -1.96 -15.75 -9.17
C ASP A 26 -3.22 -15.71 -10.07
N PRO A 27 -3.67 -16.87 -10.60
CA PRO A 27 -4.95 -17.02 -11.30
C PRO A 27 -6.19 -16.49 -10.58
N HIS A 28 -6.13 -16.33 -9.25
CA HIS A 28 -7.24 -15.82 -8.43
C HIS A 28 -7.03 -14.37 -7.98
N ASP A 29 -5.96 -13.70 -8.42
CA ASP A 29 -5.72 -12.29 -8.10
C ASP A 29 -6.68 -11.36 -8.85
N VAL A 30 -6.86 -10.17 -8.31
CA VAL A 30 -7.48 -9.02 -9.00
C VAL A 30 -6.58 -7.80 -8.87
N ILE A 31 -6.54 -6.95 -9.90
CA ILE A 31 -5.96 -5.62 -9.79
C ILE A 31 -7.08 -4.63 -9.51
N VAL A 32 -6.91 -3.85 -8.44
CA VAL A 32 -7.87 -2.84 -8.01
C VAL A 32 -7.28 -1.45 -8.25
N HIS A 33 -8.02 -0.61 -8.96
CA HIS A 33 -7.81 0.84 -8.91
C HIS A 33 -8.37 1.35 -7.58
N VAL A 34 -7.48 1.54 -6.61
CA VAL A 34 -7.85 2.03 -5.28
C VAL A 34 -8.41 3.45 -5.40
N ALA A 35 -9.65 3.64 -4.94
CA ALA A 35 -10.33 4.93 -5.00
C ALA A 35 -10.22 5.68 -3.67
N GLN A 36 -10.31 4.97 -2.54
CA GLN A 36 -10.27 5.53 -1.20
C GLN A 36 -9.55 4.55 -0.24
N THR A 37 -8.78 5.10 0.69
CA THR A 37 -8.11 4.35 1.76
C THR A 37 -8.23 5.10 3.07
N GLY A 38 -8.75 4.43 4.10
CA GLY A 38 -8.78 4.93 5.47
C GLY A 38 -7.38 4.92 6.09
N ILE A 39 -7.15 5.84 7.04
CA ILE A 39 -5.94 5.87 7.86
C ILE A 39 -6.30 5.38 9.27
N CYS A 40 -5.58 4.37 9.72
CA CYS A 40 -5.72 3.79 11.04
C CYS A 40 -4.61 4.25 11.99
N GLY A 41 -4.80 4.02 13.29
CA GLY A 41 -3.78 4.31 14.30
C GLY A 41 -2.47 3.56 14.07
N SER A 42 -2.50 2.39 13.45
CA SER A 42 -1.31 1.61 13.08
C SER A 42 -0.48 2.30 12.00
N ASP A 43 -1.10 2.89 10.97
CA ASP A 43 -0.38 3.66 9.94
C ASP A 43 0.32 4.86 10.58
N VAL A 44 -0.37 5.57 11.47
CA VAL A 44 0.18 6.69 12.25
C VAL A 44 1.31 6.20 13.16
N HIS A 45 1.16 5.04 13.80
CA HIS A 45 2.19 4.49 14.68
C HIS A 45 3.45 4.11 13.92
N TYR A 46 3.33 3.51 12.73
CA TYR A 46 4.45 3.27 11.83
C TYR A 46 5.11 4.58 11.40
N TRP A 47 4.35 5.58 10.98
CA TRP A 47 4.91 6.88 10.63
C TRP A 47 5.69 7.51 11.79
N GLN A 48 5.17 7.43 13.01
CA GLN A 48 5.79 8.05 14.19
C GLN A 48 6.98 7.27 14.75
N ARG A 49 6.97 5.93 14.68
CA ARG A 49 7.88 5.05 15.43
C ARG A 49 8.64 4.05 14.57
N GLY A 50 8.24 3.87 13.31
CA GLY A 50 8.83 2.88 12.40
C GLY A 50 8.61 1.43 12.84
N ARG A 51 7.71 1.16 13.80
CA ARG A 51 7.43 -0.20 14.27
C ARG A 51 6.11 -0.31 15.03
N ILE A 52 5.61 -1.53 15.14
CA ILE A 52 4.54 -1.93 16.06
C ILE A 52 4.97 -3.26 16.70
N GLY A 53 5.32 -3.26 17.99
CA GLY A 53 5.89 -4.46 18.62
C GLY A 53 7.13 -4.93 17.86
N ASP A 54 7.18 -6.21 17.49
CA ASP A 54 8.29 -6.82 16.75
C ASP A 54 8.25 -6.57 15.23
N PHE A 55 7.21 -5.92 14.72
CA PHE A 55 7.12 -5.54 13.31
C PHE A 55 7.86 -4.23 13.09
N ILE A 56 9.08 -4.33 12.58
CA ILE A 56 10.01 -3.21 12.41
C ILE A 56 10.09 -2.83 10.94
N LEU A 57 10.03 -1.53 10.65
CA LEU A 57 10.28 -0.97 9.33
C LEU A 57 11.76 -1.22 8.97
N THR A 58 12.01 -2.09 8.00
CA THR A 58 13.36 -2.43 7.51
C THR A 58 13.70 -1.75 6.19
N GLY A 59 12.76 -0.99 5.61
CA GLY A 59 12.92 -0.25 4.38
C GLY A 59 11.60 0.44 3.99
N PRO A 60 11.55 1.13 2.84
CA PRO A 60 10.37 1.88 2.42
C PRO A 60 9.12 1.00 2.31
N MET A 61 8.00 1.49 2.85
CA MET A 61 6.74 0.75 2.93
C MET A 61 5.57 1.60 2.43
N VAL A 62 4.69 1.02 1.60
CA VAL A 62 3.41 1.66 1.26
C VAL A 62 2.48 1.54 2.46
N LEU A 63 1.93 2.65 2.93
CA LEU A 63 0.97 2.70 4.05
C LEU A 63 -0.48 2.58 3.58
N GLY A 64 -1.39 2.29 4.51
CA GLY A 64 -2.82 2.14 4.26
C GLY A 64 -3.22 0.69 4.00
N HIS A 65 -4.22 0.23 4.75
CA HIS A 65 -4.70 -1.16 4.70
C HIS A 65 -6.24 -1.25 4.77
N GLU A 66 -6.93 -0.12 4.75
CA GLU A 66 -8.39 0.00 4.83
C GLU A 66 -8.92 0.59 3.51
N SER A 67 -8.78 -0.16 2.42
CA SER A 67 -8.97 0.35 1.05
C SER A 67 -10.24 -0.15 0.38
N SER A 68 -10.78 0.67 -0.52
CA SER A 68 -11.83 0.28 -1.47
C SER A 68 -11.58 0.91 -2.85
N GLY A 69 -12.09 0.26 -3.90
CA GLY A 69 -11.83 0.69 -5.26
C GLY A 69 -12.59 -0.13 -6.31
N VAL A 70 -12.19 0.02 -7.56
CA VAL A 70 -12.79 -0.66 -8.71
C VAL A 70 -11.82 -1.73 -9.21
N VAL A 71 -12.32 -2.95 -9.43
CA VAL A 71 -11.55 -4.02 -10.08
C VAL A 71 -11.35 -3.65 -11.56
N VAL A 72 -10.10 -3.64 -12.02
CA VAL A 72 -9.71 -3.28 -13.39
C VAL A 72 -9.08 -4.42 -14.18
N GLU A 73 -8.65 -5.49 -13.49
CA GLU A 73 -8.13 -6.71 -14.09
C GLU A 73 -8.41 -7.90 -13.16
N VAL A 74 -8.66 -9.08 -13.71
CA VAL A 74 -8.92 -10.32 -12.96
C VAL A 74 -8.13 -11.47 -13.53
N GLY A 75 -7.68 -12.38 -12.67
CA GLY A 75 -7.08 -13.64 -13.09
C GLY A 75 -8.08 -14.57 -13.78
N ASP A 76 -7.56 -15.56 -14.50
CA ASP A 76 -8.34 -16.49 -15.33
C ASP A 76 -9.22 -17.46 -14.52
N LYS A 77 -9.04 -17.52 -13.20
CA LYS A 77 -9.83 -18.36 -12.28
C LYS A 77 -10.69 -17.55 -11.29
N VAL A 78 -10.81 -16.24 -11.49
CA VAL A 78 -11.71 -15.35 -10.73
C VAL A 78 -13.09 -15.29 -11.37
#